data_AF-A0A2S6TY56-F1
#
_entry.id   AF-A0A2S6TY56-F1
#
_cell.length_a   1.000
_cell.length_b   1.000
_cell.length_c   1.000
_cell.angle_alpha   90.00
_cell.angle_beta   90.00
_cell.angle_gamma   90.00
#
_symmetry.space_group_name_H-M   'P 1'
#
loop_
_entity.id
_entity.type
_entity.pdbx_description
1 polymer ?
#
loop_
_entity_poly.entity_id
_entity_poly.type
_entity_poly.pdbx_seq_one_letter_code
_entity_poly.pdbx_strand_id
1 'polypeptide(L)'
;MVKMLFDEEIFQRLESLADQPEKTRSSFWEQELKDFRFTSDGKMSGLICIGNLSKKNSKIHNLTHWLLQTPYRYFTKSSKNFETCYTATKLVAERQGRAVTLDMLRQTLSLAVIVDNLDLNKCSGINLVIGDGFGVMSSLLKLLFPEKLLVTINLSTPLLIDLYYAKKALPE
;
A
#
# COMPACT_ATOMS: atom_id res chain seq x y z
N MET A 1 9.51 10.89 19.51
CA MET A 1 8.18 11.13 18.91
C MET A 1 8.38 11.75 17.53
N VAL A 2 8.35 10.94 16.47
CA VAL A 2 8.34 11.44 15.08
C VAL A 2 6.99 11.05 14.49
N LYS A 3 5.98 11.90 14.75
CA LYS A 3 4.62 11.81 14.19
C LYS A 3 4.58 12.58 12.87
N MET A 4 5.22 12.08 11.82
CA MET A 4 5.22 12.78 10.50
C MET A 4 4.35 12.12 9.44
N LEU A 5 3.97 10.84 9.58
CA LEU A 5 3.27 10.12 8.51
C LEU A 5 1.80 10.52 8.36
N PHE A 6 1.17 11.07 9.40
CA PHE A 6 -0.29 11.25 9.48
C PHE A 6 -0.73 12.66 9.89
N ASP A 7 0.13 13.66 9.69
CA ASP A 7 -0.20 15.05 9.97
C ASP A 7 -1.35 15.53 9.07
N GLU A 8 -2.42 16.05 9.65
CA GLU A 8 -3.59 16.54 8.91
C GLU A 8 -3.21 17.67 7.95
N GLU A 9 -2.20 18.48 8.27
CA GLU A 9 -1.72 19.54 7.38
C GLU A 9 -1.14 18.96 6.09
N ILE A 10 -0.47 17.81 6.15
CA ILE A 10 0.06 17.11 4.96
C ILE A 10 -1.09 16.63 4.08
N PHE A 11 -2.14 16.06 4.69
CA PHE A 11 -3.31 15.57 3.96
C PHE A 11 -4.03 16.70 3.22
N GLN A 12 -4.30 17.81 3.93
CA GLN A 12 -4.92 18.99 3.34
C GLN A 12 -4.05 19.60 2.24
N ARG A 13 -2.73 19.63 2.44
CA ARG A 13 -1.80 20.13 1.43
C ARG A 13 -1.83 19.26 0.18
N LEU A 14 -1.77 17.94 0.32
CA LEU A 14 -1.83 17.03 -0.82
C LEU A 14 -3.17 17.09 -1.54
N GLU A 15 -4.28 17.20 -0.82
CA GLU A 15 -5.61 17.40 -1.41
C GLU A 15 -5.67 18.71 -2.22
N SER A 16 -5.10 19.81 -1.72
CA SER A 16 -5.03 21.08 -2.45
C SER A 16 -4.17 21.02 -3.74
N LEU A 17 -3.25 20.06 -3.80
CA LEU A 17 -2.37 19.82 -4.94
C LEU A 17 -2.95 18.78 -5.92
N ALA A 18 -3.89 17.94 -5.48
CA ALA A 18 -4.44 16.82 -6.27
C ALA A 18 -5.07 17.28 -7.59
N ASP A 19 -5.73 18.44 -7.59
CA ASP A 19 -6.38 19.03 -8.76
C ASP A 19 -5.42 19.90 -9.61
N GLN A 20 -4.16 20.07 -9.19
CA GLN A 20 -3.18 20.89 -9.91
C GLN A 20 -2.42 20.04 -10.95
N PRO A 21 -2.08 20.62 -12.11
CA PRO A 21 -1.25 19.94 -13.09
C PRO A 21 0.17 19.72 -12.52
N GLU A 22 0.61 18.46 -12.49
CA GLU A 22 1.95 18.07 -12.07
C GLU A 22 2.85 17.86 -13.30
N LYS A 23 3.93 18.63 -13.43
CA LYS A 23 4.86 18.57 -14.58
C LYS A 23 5.48 17.19 -14.83
N THR A 24 5.57 16.37 -13.79
CA THR A 24 6.17 15.03 -13.82
C THR A 24 5.16 13.92 -14.11
N ARG A 25 3.88 14.25 -14.31
CA ARG A 25 2.83 13.27 -14.58
C ARG A 25 3.00 12.72 -16.00
N SER A 26 2.92 11.40 -16.15
CA SER A 26 2.90 10.76 -17.47
C SER A 26 1.52 10.88 -18.11
N SER A 27 1.43 10.75 -19.44
CA SER A 27 0.15 10.73 -20.16
C SER A 27 -0.82 9.67 -19.64
N PHE A 28 -0.30 8.53 -19.18
CA PHE A 28 -1.08 7.51 -18.49
C PHE A 28 -1.76 8.08 -17.22
N TRP A 29 -0.99 8.69 -16.32
CA TRP A 29 -1.54 9.25 -15.08
C TRP A 29 -2.42 10.48 -15.32
N GLU A 30 -2.19 11.24 -16.39
CA GLU A 30 -3.11 12.31 -16.80
C GLU A 30 -4.49 11.75 -17.19
N GLN A 31 -4.51 10.66 -17.95
CA GLN A 31 -5.75 10.00 -18.35
C GLN A 31 -6.47 9.37 -17.14
N GLU A 32 -5.73 8.64 -16.30
CA GLU A 32 -6.29 7.94 -15.14
C GLU A 32 -6.83 8.89 -14.07
N LEU A 33 -6.21 10.06 -13.90
CA LEU A 33 -6.61 11.03 -12.90
C LEU A 33 -7.63 12.06 -13.40
N LYS A 34 -7.95 12.08 -14.70
CA LYS A 34 -8.79 13.12 -15.32
C LYS A 34 -10.14 13.30 -14.63
N ASP A 35 -10.80 12.19 -14.32
CA ASP A 35 -12.13 12.17 -13.69
C ASP A 35 -12.07 11.58 -12.27
N PHE A 36 -10.86 11.33 -11.74
CA PHE A 36 -10.66 10.73 -10.43
C PHE A 36 -10.43 11.80 -9.37
N ARG A 37 -11.10 11.68 -8.23
CA ARG A 37 -10.90 12.55 -7.08
C ARG A 37 -10.82 11.73 -5.81
N PHE A 38 -9.94 12.17 -4.92
CA PHE A 38 -9.78 11.60 -3.59
C PHE A 38 -9.55 12.74 -2.59
N THR A 39 -10.25 12.67 -1.46
CA THR A 39 -10.24 13.70 -0.42
C THR A 39 -9.50 13.21 0.83
N SER A 40 -9.07 14.13 1.68
CA SER A 40 -8.39 13.80 2.95
C SER A 40 -9.23 12.95 3.91
N ASP A 41 -10.57 13.05 3.84
CA ASP A 41 -11.51 12.22 4.61
C ASP A 41 -11.72 10.81 4.01
N GLY A 42 -11.13 10.53 2.85
CA GLY A 42 -11.15 9.23 2.19
C GLY A 42 -12.34 8.99 1.28
N LYS A 43 -13.07 10.04 0.89
CA LYS A 43 -14.08 9.92 -0.16
C LYS A 43 -13.38 9.83 -1.52
N MET A 44 -13.89 8.93 -2.35
CA MET A 44 -13.37 8.68 -3.67
C MET A 44 -14.50 8.77 -4.70
N SER A 45 -14.26 9.47 -5.80
CA SER A 45 -15.16 9.56 -6.95
C SER A 45 -14.39 9.46 -8.26
N GLY A 46 -15.08 9.04 -9.33
CA GLY A 46 -14.48 8.89 -10.67
C GLY A 46 -14.34 7.45 -11.16
N LEU A 47 -13.74 7.30 -12.35
CA LEU A 47 -13.43 5.99 -12.92
C LEU A 47 -12.34 5.32 -12.07
N ILE A 48 -12.65 4.15 -11.52
CA ILE A 48 -11.78 3.46 -10.55
C ILE A 48 -10.74 2.63 -11.31
N CYS A 49 -9.56 3.19 -11.57
CA CYS A 49 -8.38 2.38 -11.92
C CYS A 49 -7.53 2.01 -10.71
N ILE A 50 -7.81 2.60 -9.54
CA ILE A 50 -7.06 2.31 -8.33
C ILE A 50 -7.73 1.13 -7.63
N GLY A 51 -7.05 -0.02 -7.70
CA GLY A 51 -7.51 -1.38 -7.40
C GLY A 51 -8.64 -1.59 -6.38
N ASN A 52 -9.58 -2.45 -6.77
CA ASN A 52 -10.77 -2.94 -6.05
C ASN A 52 -10.82 -2.62 -4.54
N LEU A 53 -11.80 -1.78 -4.18
CA LEU A 53 -11.98 -1.18 -2.87
C LEU A 53 -12.86 -1.95 -1.91
N SER A 54 -13.58 -2.96 -2.38
CA SER A 54 -14.59 -3.61 -1.55
C SER A 54 -14.22 -5.06 -1.24
N LYS A 55 -14.29 -5.40 0.05
CA LYS A 55 -14.30 -6.75 0.57
C LYS A 55 -15.59 -7.45 0.11
N LYS A 56 -15.69 -7.87 -1.15
CA LYS A 56 -16.81 -8.69 -1.62
C LYS A 56 -16.74 -10.06 -0.92
N ASN A 57 -17.50 -10.21 0.16
CA ASN A 57 -17.47 -11.34 1.10
C ASN A 57 -18.17 -12.62 0.59
N SER A 58 -18.16 -12.92 -0.71
CA SER A 58 -18.71 -14.20 -1.17
C SER A 58 -17.71 -15.32 -0.87
N LYS A 59 -18.18 -16.40 -0.22
CA LYS A 59 -17.35 -17.60 0.04
C LYS A 59 -16.81 -18.21 -1.26
N ILE A 60 -17.60 -18.18 -2.33
CA ILE A 60 -17.20 -18.65 -3.66
C ILE A 60 -16.12 -17.73 -4.23
N HIS A 61 -16.30 -16.41 -4.11
CA HIS A 61 -15.31 -15.43 -4.55
C HIS A 61 -13.97 -15.61 -3.81
N ASN A 62 -14.01 -15.83 -2.49
CA ASN A 62 -12.81 -16.10 -1.70
C ASN A 62 -12.11 -17.40 -2.12
N LEU A 63 -12.88 -18.46 -2.43
CA LEU A 63 -12.33 -19.71 -2.92
C LEU A 63 -11.68 -19.56 -4.30
N THR A 64 -12.36 -18.90 -5.24
CA THR A 64 -11.82 -18.62 -6.57
C THR A 64 -10.55 -17.76 -6.48
N HIS A 65 -10.56 -16.71 -5.64
CA HIS A 65 -9.37 -15.90 -5.40
C HIS A 65 -8.22 -16.71 -4.81
N TRP A 66 -8.51 -17.58 -3.85
CA TRP A 66 -7.50 -18.45 -3.25
C TRP A 66 -6.89 -19.40 -4.29
N LEU A 67 -7.73 -20.03 -5.12
CA LEU A 67 -7.31 -20.95 -6.19
C LEU A 67 -6.44 -20.24 -7.23
N LEU A 68 -6.87 -19.08 -7.73
CA LEU A 68 -6.11 -18.32 -8.73
C LEU A 68 -4.78 -17.76 -8.19
N GLN A 69 -4.65 -17.63 -6.87
CA GLN A 69 -3.39 -17.24 -6.22
C GLN A 69 -2.44 -18.42 -5.95
N THR A 70 -2.85 -19.66 -6.22
CA THR A 70 -2.04 -20.87 -5.91
C THR A 70 -0.64 -20.86 -6.55
N PRO A 71 -0.44 -20.42 -7.81
CA PRO A 71 0.91 -20.35 -8.38
C PRO A 71 1.84 -19.45 -7.57
N TYR A 72 1.34 -18.31 -7.09
CA TYR A 72 2.09 -17.39 -6.24
C TYR A 72 2.45 -18.01 -4.89
N ARG A 73 1.55 -18.81 -4.31
CA ARG A 73 1.79 -19.60 -3.08
C ARG A 73 2.73 -20.79 -3.28
N TYR A 74 3.03 -21.16 -4.52
CA TYR A 74 4.04 -22.17 -4.81
C TYR A 74 5.44 -21.53 -4.83
N PHE A 75 5.56 -20.35 -5.44
CA PHE A 75 6.80 -19.55 -5.41
C PHE A 75 7.22 -19.16 -3.98
N THR A 76 6.30 -19.13 -3.02
CA THR A 76 6.60 -18.81 -1.61
C THR A 76 7.29 -19.91 -0.83
N LYS A 77 7.22 -21.17 -1.28
CA LYS A 77 7.78 -22.30 -0.52
C LYS A 77 9.30 -22.20 -0.31
N SER A 78 9.98 -21.38 -1.13
CA SER A 78 11.40 -21.09 -0.97
C SER A 78 11.70 -20.04 0.09
N SER A 79 10.71 -19.23 0.49
CA SER A 79 10.90 -18.13 1.43
C SER A 79 10.63 -18.56 2.87
N LYS A 80 11.57 -18.24 3.77
CA LYS A 80 11.43 -18.55 5.21
C LYS A 80 10.58 -17.48 5.92
N ASN A 81 10.56 -16.26 5.39
CA ASN A 81 9.86 -15.12 5.98
C ASN A 81 8.46 -14.86 5.40
N PHE A 82 7.97 -15.69 4.47
CA PHE A 82 6.68 -15.49 3.83
C PHE A 82 5.52 -15.44 4.84
N GLU A 83 5.41 -16.40 5.76
CA GLU A 83 4.28 -16.46 6.70
C GLU A 83 4.21 -15.23 7.62
N THR A 84 5.36 -14.72 8.04
CA THR A 84 5.46 -13.47 8.82
C THR A 84 4.95 -12.29 8.01
N CYS A 85 5.43 -12.13 6.77
CA CYS A 85 5.00 -11.05 5.87
C CYS A 85 3.51 -11.16 5.51
N TYR A 86 3.02 -12.37 5.27
CA TYR A 86 1.64 -12.63 4.89
C TYR A 86 0.67 -12.40 6.06
N THR A 87 1.10 -12.71 7.28
CA THR A 87 0.34 -12.37 8.50
C THR A 87 0.23 -10.86 8.66
N ALA A 88 1.32 -10.11 8.49
CA ALA A 88 1.27 -8.65 8.48
C ALA A 88 0.37 -8.11 7.36
N THR A 89 0.38 -8.73 6.17
CA THR A 89 -0.46 -8.33 5.03
C THR A 89 -1.94 -8.52 5.32
N LYS A 90 -2.33 -9.64 5.94
CA LYS A 90 -3.72 -9.83 6.39
C LYS A 90 -4.16 -8.74 7.37
N LEU A 91 -3.29 -8.39 8.31
CA LEU A 91 -3.54 -7.32 9.28
C LEU A 91 -3.70 -5.95 8.60
N VAL A 92 -2.81 -5.61 7.66
CA VAL A 92 -2.91 -4.38 6.86
C VAL A 92 -4.22 -4.35 6.08
N ALA A 93 -4.57 -5.44 5.37
CA ALA A 93 -5.81 -5.51 4.59
C ALA A 93 -7.04 -5.32 5.48
N GLU A 94 -7.07 -6.00 6.63
CA GLU A 94 -8.15 -5.88 7.61
C GLU A 94 -8.31 -4.45 8.10
N ARG A 95 -7.23 -3.81 8.56
CA ARG A 95 -7.24 -2.44 9.06
C ARG A 95 -7.58 -1.40 7.99
N GLN A 96 -7.18 -1.63 6.74
CA GLN A 96 -7.59 -0.81 5.60
C GLN A 96 -9.08 -0.99 5.24
N GLY A 97 -9.72 -2.06 5.72
CA GLY A 97 -11.10 -2.43 5.37
C GLY A 97 -11.22 -3.13 4.02
N ARG A 98 -10.16 -3.83 3.57
CA ARG A 98 -10.01 -4.40 2.23
C ARG A 98 -9.86 -5.92 2.28
N ALA A 99 -10.11 -6.58 1.15
CA ALA A 99 -9.70 -7.97 0.96
C ALA A 99 -8.21 -8.02 0.63
N VAL A 100 -7.54 -9.14 0.94
CA VAL A 100 -6.17 -9.38 0.48
C VAL A 100 -6.19 -9.56 -1.03
N THR A 101 -5.74 -8.54 -1.75
CA THR A 101 -5.71 -8.55 -3.21
C THR A 101 -4.48 -9.30 -3.73
N LEU A 102 -4.48 -9.62 -5.03
CA LEU A 102 -3.30 -10.15 -5.68
C LEU A 102 -2.12 -9.18 -5.60
N ASP A 103 -2.39 -7.87 -5.65
CA ASP A 103 -1.35 -6.86 -5.54
C ASP A 103 -0.67 -6.89 -4.16
N MET A 104 -1.47 -6.96 -3.09
CA MET A 104 -0.95 -7.13 -1.73
C MET A 104 -0.13 -8.42 -1.59
N LEU A 105 -0.59 -9.51 -2.21
CA LEU A 105 0.17 -10.76 -2.23
C LEU A 105 1.52 -10.58 -2.94
N ARG A 106 1.55 -9.93 -4.12
CA ARG A 106 2.82 -9.65 -4.82
C ARG A 106 3.79 -8.84 -3.96
N GLN A 107 3.29 -7.79 -3.30
CA GLN A 107 4.10 -6.99 -2.37
C GLN A 107 4.59 -7.81 -1.17
N THR A 108 3.76 -8.72 -0.65
CA THR A 108 4.14 -9.67 0.41
C THR A 108 5.32 -10.53 -0.02
N LEU A 109 5.27 -11.08 -1.24
CA LEU A 109 6.31 -11.92 -1.81
C LEU A 109 7.61 -11.16 -1.96
N SER A 110 7.54 -9.96 -2.53
CA SER A 110 8.69 -9.08 -2.71
C SER A 110 9.36 -8.80 -1.37
N LEU A 111 8.59 -8.44 -0.35
CA LEU A 111 9.14 -8.17 0.97
C LEU A 111 9.74 -9.44 1.62
N ALA A 112 9.07 -10.58 1.52
CA ALA A 112 9.57 -11.84 2.06
C ALA A 112 10.93 -12.22 1.46
N VAL A 113 11.08 -12.09 0.13
CA VAL A 113 12.35 -12.32 -0.56
C VAL A 113 13.42 -11.32 -0.13
N ILE A 114 13.07 -10.04 0.04
CA ILE A 114 14.00 -9.02 0.54
C ILE A 114 14.51 -9.43 1.92
N VAL A 115 13.63 -9.77 2.86
CA VAL A 115 13.99 -10.12 4.24
C VAL A 115 14.77 -11.44 4.32
N ASP A 116 14.52 -12.39 3.41
CA ASP A 116 15.32 -13.61 3.33
C ASP A 116 16.78 -13.36 2.92
N ASN A 117 17.03 -12.30 2.13
CA ASN A 117 18.34 -12.01 1.55
C ASN A 117 19.06 -10.82 2.21
N LEU A 118 18.34 -9.98 2.94
CA LEU A 118 18.86 -8.80 3.61
C LEU A 118 18.38 -8.75 5.06
N ASP A 119 19.34 -8.63 5.98
CA ASP A 119 19.04 -8.35 7.39
C ASP A 119 18.71 -6.85 7.54
N LEU A 120 17.45 -6.51 7.26
CA LEU A 120 16.97 -5.13 7.32
C LEU A 120 17.16 -4.49 8.71
N ASN A 121 17.21 -5.28 9.79
CA ASN A 121 17.49 -4.75 11.12
C ASN A 121 18.92 -4.20 11.21
N LYS A 122 19.90 -4.89 10.61
CA LYS A 122 21.30 -4.46 10.60
C LYS A 122 21.64 -3.42 9.54
N CYS A 123 20.83 -3.27 8.49
CA CYS A 123 21.03 -2.21 7.50
C CYS A 123 20.87 -0.82 8.13
N SER A 124 21.95 -0.05 8.26
CA SER A 124 21.86 1.39 8.54
C SER A 124 21.29 2.08 7.31
N GLY A 125 20.07 2.60 7.40
CA GLY A 125 19.42 3.21 6.23
C GLY A 125 17.96 3.58 6.45
N ILE A 126 17.40 4.14 5.38
CA ILE A 126 16.00 4.59 5.26
C ILE A 126 15.30 3.68 4.27
N ASN A 127 14.08 3.26 4.59
CA ASN A 127 13.23 2.57 3.64
C ASN A 127 12.57 3.62 2.73
N LEU A 128 12.85 3.58 1.43
CA LEU A 128 12.18 4.43 0.44
C LEU A 128 11.18 3.59 -0.35
N VAL A 129 9.90 4.01 -0.33
CA VAL A 129 8.83 3.41 -1.13
C VAL A 129 8.41 4.41 -2.19
N ILE A 130 8.39 3.97 -3.45
CA ILE A 130 8.00 4.79 -4.60
C ILE A 130 6.76 4.15 -5.22
N GLY A 131 5.64 4.87 -5.28
CA GLY A 131 4.43 4.38 -5.93
C GLY A 131 3.77 3.20 -5.21
N ASP A 132 3.38 3.37 -3.94
CA ASP A 132 2.81 2.30 -3.11
C ASP A 132 1.37 1.90 -3.52
N GLY A 133 0.65 2.84 -4.13
CA GLY A 133 -0.71 2.69 -4.63
C GLY A 133 -1.79 2.81 -3.54
N PHE A 134 -1.67 2.04 -2.45
CA PHE A 134 -2.57 2.13 -1.28
C PHE A 134 -1.82 2.01 0.05
N GLY A 135 -0.57 2.48 0.09
CA GLY A 135 0.22 2.46 1.33
C GLY A 135 0.48 1.06 1.89
N VAL A 136 0.42 0.00 1.08
CA VAL A 136 0.52 -1.39 1.54
C VAL A 136 1.96 -1.72 1.92
N MET A 137 2.94 -1.46 1.04
CA MET A 137 4.35 -1.72 1.31
C MET A 137 4.85 -0.86 2.47
N SER A 138 4.46 0.42 2.49
CA SER A 138 4.75 1.36 3.57
C SER A 138 4.23 0.83 4.91
N SER A 139 2.99 0.33 4.94
CA SER A 139 2.39 -0.26 6.14
C SER A 139 3.14 -1.51 6.59
N LEU A 140 3.48 -2.40 5.65
CA LEU A 140 4.21 -3.63 5.96
C LEU A 140 5.60 -3.36 6.52
N LEU A 141 6.36 -2.46 5.88
CA LEU A 141 7.69 -2.09 6.33
C LEU A 141 7.65 -1.43 7.71
N LYS A 142 6.66 -0.58 7.98
CA LYS A 142 6.53 0.07 9.28
C LYS A 142 6.08 -0.90 10.38
N LEU A 143 5.23 -1.88 10.07
CA LEU A 143 4.82 -2.92 11.03
C LEU A 143 5.96 -3.87 11.38
N LEU A 144 6.74 -4.29 10.38
CA LEU A 144 7.80 -5.30 10.57
C LEU A 144 9.11 -4.67 11.07
N PHE A 145 9.36 -3.39 10.73
CA PHE A 145 10.59 -2.67 11.07
C PHE A 145 10.26 -1.28 11.65
N PRO A 146 9.60 -1.21 12.83
CA PRO A 146 9.06 0.03 13.37
C PRO A 146 10.13 1.10 13.66
N GLU A 147 11.35 0.70 13.98
CA GLU A 147 12.46 1.60 14.27
C GLU A 147 13.10 2.23 13.02
N LYS A 148 12.78 1.73 11.83
CA LYS A 148 13.33 2.28 10.59
C LYS A 148 12.55 3.52 10.16
N LEU A 149 13.30 4.54 9.73
CA LEU A 149 12.71 5.67 9.04
C LEU A 149 12.18 5.17 7.69
N LEU A 150 10.94 5.54 7.39
CA LEU A 150 10.24 5.22 6.16
C LEU A 150 9.92 6.53 5.45
N VAL A 151 10.28 6.62 4.18
CA VAL A 151 9.93 7.71 3.28
C VAL A 151 9.10 7.11 2.16
N THR A 152 7.91 7.67 1.93
CA THR A 152 7.06 7.29 0.79
C THR A 152 6.96 8.48 -0.16
N ILE A 153 7.12 8.23 -1.45
CA ILE A 153 7.02 9.24 -2.50
C ILE A 153 6.11 8.75 -3.61
N ASN A 154 5.25 9.63 -4.09
CA ASN A 154 4.35 9.37 -5.22
C ASN A 154 3.88 10.71 -5.80
N LEU A 155 3.12 10.67 -6.90
CA LEU A 155 2.35 11.82 -7.40
C LEU A 155 1.35 12.29 -6.34
N SER A 156 0.90 13.53 -6.40
CA SER A 156 0.16 14.15 -5.27
C SER A 156 -1.12 13.40 -4.91
N THR A 157 -1.97 13.06 -5.89
CA THR A 157 -3.22 12.31 -5.64
C THR A 157 -2.95 10.87 -5.17
N PRO A 158 -2.12 10.06 -5.85
CA PRO A 158 -1.73 8.74 -5.36
C PRO A 158 -1.04 8.76 -3.98
N LEU A 159 -0.23 9.77 -3.67
CA LEU A 159 0.43 9.92 -2.37
C LEU A 159 -0.60 10.17 -1.26
N LEU A 160 -1.63 10.98 -1.53
CA LEU A 160 -2.73 11.19 -0.59
C LEU A 160 -3.44 9.86 -0.27
N ILE A 161 -3.68 9.03 -1.29
CA ILE A 161 -4.27 7.69 -1.12
C ILE A 161 -3.33 6.80 -0.29
N ASP A 162 -2.04 6.78 -0.63
CA ASP A 162 -1.03 6.00 0.09
C ASP A 162 -1.04 6.31 1.57
N LEU A 163 -1.00 7.61 1.93
CA LEU A 163 -1.00 8.06 3.31
C LEU A 163 -2.32 7.75 4.01
N TYR A 164 -3.46 7.96 3.36
CA TYR A 164 -4.77 7.65 3.94
C TYR A 164 -4.88 6.17 4.32
N TYR A 165 -4.52 5.28 3.41
CA TYR A 165 -4.60 3.84 3.68
C TYR A 165 -3.51 3.35 4.63
N ALA A 166 -2.33 3.97 4.62
CA ALA A 166 -1.30 3.71 5.63
C ALA A 166 -1.76 4.13 7.04
N LYS A 167 -2.44 5.29 7.17
CA LYS A 167 -3.01 5.78 8.43
C LYS A 167 -4.02 4.78 9.02
N LYS A 168 -4.87 4.23 8.16
CA LYS A 168 -5.82 3.18 8.58
C LYS A 168 -5.10 1.91 9.04
N ALA A 169 -4.03 1.51 8.36
CA ALA A 169 -3.28 0.30 8.69
C ALA A 169 -2.39 0.42 9.93
N LEU A 170 -1.96 1.62 10.27
CA LEU A 170 -1.03 1.94 11.36
C LEU A 170 -1.71 2.91 12.35
N PRO A 171 -2.78 2.48 13.05
CA PRO A 171 -3.41 3.33 14.07
C PRO A 171 -2.42 3.62 15.20
N GLU A 172 -2.55 4.83 15.78
CA GLU A 172 -1.73 5.29 16.92
C GLU A 172 -1.86 4.39 18.16
#